data_AF-A0A818Y7W0-F1
#
_entry.id   AF-A0A818Y7W0-F1
#
_cell.length_a   1.000
_cell.length_b   1.000
_cell.length_c   1.000
_cell.angle_alpha   90.00
_cell.angle_beta   90.00
_cell.angle_gamma   90.00
#
_symmetry.space_group_name_H-M   'P 1'
#
loop_
_entity.id
_entity.type
_entity.pdbx_description
1 polymer ?
#
loop_
_entity_poly.entity_id
_entity_poly.type
_entity_poly.pdbx_seq_one_letter_code
_entity_poly.pdbx_strand_id
1 'polypeptide(L)'
;MVLIKKHQVIIGSLLTLLAIVIAVGITVAIIVGSRKSAALTIEKQAYQILENNPLIDGHNDWAFLIRENFQNKINDLDLYNVTQYQIHNYTPSHTDITRLRQGQVGGQFWSIYTDCQHQGKDALLSFLEQIDLMNRIIAKYSDVFQLAKTAEEVRQTFNAKRIASLFGIEGGQAIESSFSILRLFYQMGVRYMTLTHNCNTPW
;
A
#
# COMPACT_ATOMS: atom_id res chain seq x y z
N MET A 1 7.39 84.08 11.27
CA MET A 1 7.26 83.23 10.05
C MET A 1 8.33 82.13 9.94
N VAL A 2 9.54 82.27 10.50
CA VAL A 2 10.64 81.28 10.39
C VAL A 2 10.46 80.04 11.30
N LEU A 3 9.90 80.18 12.51
CA LEU A 3 9.65 79.03 13.40
C LEU A 3 8.64 78.02 12.81
N ILE A 4 7.58 78.50 12.14
CA ILE A 4 6.53 77.65 11.56
C ILE A 4 7.11 76.73 10.47
N LYS A 5 8.02 77.22 9.63
CA LYS A 5 8.71 76.42 8.61
C LYS A 5 9.59 75.34 9.22
N LYS A 6 10.30 75.61 10.33
CA LYS A 6 11.10 74.59 11.04
C LYS A 6 10.22 73.48 11.62
N HIS A 7 9.09 73.83 12.24
CA HIS A 7 8.15 72.82 12.75
C HIS A 7 7.54 71.96 11.64
N GLN A 8 7.20 72.55 10.48
CA GLN A 8 6.68 71.79 9.34
C GLN A 8 7.71 70.80 8.76
N VAL A 9 8.99 71.17 8.69
CA VAL A 9 10.07 70.27 8.22
C VAL A 9 10.32 69.12 9.20
N ILE A 10 10.27 69.40 10.51
CA ILE A 10 10.42 68.38 11.55
C ILE A 10 9.24 67.40 11.54
N ILE A 11 8.00 67.90 11.45
CA ILE A 11 6.79 67.08 11.35
C ILE A 11 6.83 66.22 10.09
N GLY A 12 7.19 66.80 8.94
CA GLY A 12 7.34 66.08 7.68
C GLY A 12 8.35 64.94 7.78
N SER A 13 9.51 65.19 8.39
CA SER A 13 10.59 64.20 8.59
C SER A 13 10.18 63.07 9.55
N LEU A 14 9.41 63.39 10.60
CA LEU A 14 8.86 62.41 11.53
C LEU A 14 7.82 61.51 10.85
N LEU A 15 6.98 62.08 9.98
CA LEU A 15 5.98 61.32 9.23
C LEU A 15 6.61 60.38 8.20
N THR A 16 7.66 60.80 7.48
CA THR A 16 8.40 59.90 6.58
C THR A 16 9.12 58.80 7.34
N LEU A 17 9.74 59.11 8.47
CA LEU A 17 10.40 58.10 9.31
C LEU A 17 9.39 57.06 9.81
N LEU A 18 8.21 57.51 10.27
CA LEU A 18 7.13 56.63 10.71
C LEU A 18 6.62 55.74 9.55
N ALA A 19 6.44 56.29 8.36
CA ALA A 19 6.03 55.52 7.18
C ALA A 19 7.05 54.42 6.80
N ILE A 20 8.35 54.74 6.88
CA ILE A 20 9.43 53.75 6.64
C ILE A 20 9.39 52.65 7.70
N VAL A 21 9.25 52.99 8.98
CA VAL A 21 9.17 52.00 10.07
C VAL A 21 7.97 51.08 9.88
N ILE A 22 6.82 51.62 9.49
CA ILE A 22 5.62 50.81 9.21
C ILE A 22 5.84 49.90 8.00
N ALA A 23 6.41 50.42 6.90
CA ALA A 23 6.68 49.64 5.69
C ALA A 23 7.67 48.49 5.96
N VAL A 24 8.73 48.75 6.74
CA VAL A 24 9.69 47.73 7.17
C VAL A 24 9.01 46.72 8.10
N GLY A 25 8.19 47.17 9.06
CA GLY A 25 7.43 46.31 9.95
C GLY A 25 6.49 45.35 9.20
N ILE A 26 5.77 45.86 8.19
CA ILE A 26 4.89 45.06 7.33
C ILE A 26 5.72 44.06 6.50
N THR A 27 6.82 44.49 5.90
CA THR A 27 7.68 43.61 5.09
C THR A 27 8.27 42.48 5.93
N VAL A 28 8.76 42.78 7.14
CA VAL A 28 9.25 41.79 8.10
C VAL A 28 8.12 40.85 8.53
N ALA A 29 6.92 41.37 8.83
CA ALA A 29 5.76 40.55 9.19
C ALA A 29 5.34 39.61 8.05
N ILE A 30 5.42 40.04 6.81
CA ILE A 30 5.15 39.21 5.63
C ILE A 30 6.23 38.12 5.50
N ILE A 31 7.52 38.46 5.62
CA ILE A 31 8.64 37.49 5.53
C ILE A 31 8.60 36.47 6.67
N VAL A 32 8.28 36.91 7.89
CA VAL A 32 8.16 36.05 9.08
C VAL A 32 6.88 35.21 9.02
N GLY A 33 5.77 35.78 8.56
CA GLY A 33 4.48 35.11 8.39
C GLY A 33 4.51 34.05 7.29
N SER A 34 5.22 34.31 6.18
CA SER A 34 5.39 33.36 5.07
C SER A 34 6.33 32.19 5.38
N ARG A 35 7.18 32.31 6.42
CA ARG A 35 8.01 31.19 6.93
C ARG A 35 7.26 30.22 7.84
N LYS A 36 6.03 30.50 8.26
CA LYS A 36 5.17 29.52 8.94
C LYS A 36 4.41 28.66 7.92
N SER A 37 5.12 28.02 7.00
CA SER A 37 4.61 26.75 6.47
C SER A 37 4.63 25.80 7.67
N ALA A 38 3.47 25.52 8.26
CA ALA A 38 3.39 24.54 9.32
C ALA A 38 3.93 23.22 8.75
N ALA A 39 5.04 22.72 9.30
CA ALA A 39 5.58 21.43 8.92
C ALA A 39 4.44 20.40 8.97
N LEU A 40 4.29 19.62 7.91
CA LEU A 40 3.29 18.56 7.86
C LEU A 40 3.47 17.62 9.05
N THR A 41 2.38 17.06 9.56
CA THR A 41 2.45 15.97 10.53
C THR A 41 3.19 14.78 9.91
N ILE A 42 3.85 13.96 10.74
CA ILE A 42 4.56 12.75 10.27
C ILE A 42 3.65 11.86 9.41
N GLU A 43 2.38 11.71 9.82
CA GLU A 43 1.37 10.96 9.07
C GLU A 43 1.14 11.54 7.66
N LYS A 44 0.94 12.87 7.53
CA LYS A 44 0.79 13.51 6.21
C LYS A 44 2.04 13.38 5.36
N GLN A 45 3.22 13.45 5.97
CA GLN A 45 4.49 13.22 5.27
C GLN A 45 4.57 11.78 4.74
N ALA A 46 4.21 10.79 5.55
CA ALA A 46 4.18 9.39 5.14
C ALA A 46 3.23 9.17 3.95
N TYR A 47 2.01 9.70 4.00
CA TYR A 47 1.06 9.63 2.89
C TYR A 47 1.58 10.30 1.61
N GLN A 48 2.21 11.48 1.71
CA GLN A 48 2.81 12.13 0.54
C GLN A 48 3.95 11.31 -0.10
N ILE A 49 4.74 10.61 0.72
CA ILE A 49 5.77 9.70 0.22
C ILE A 49 5.11 8.55 -0.53
N LEU A 50 4.10 7.92 0.07
CA LEU A 50 3.43 6.74 -0.49
C LEU A 50 2.61 7.04 -1.76
N GLU A 51 2.15 8.28 -1.96
CA GLU A 51 1.47 8.70 -3.20
C GLU A 51 2.31 8.47 -4.49
N ASN A 52 3.63 8.54 -4.36
CA ASN A 52 4.58 8.41 -5.48
C ASN A 52 5.53 7.20 -5.33
N ASN A 53 5.52 6.53 -4.18
CA ASN A 53 6.38 5.39 -3.89
C ASN A 53 5.49 4.22 -3.45
N PRO A 54 5.36 3.15 -4.26
CA PRO A 54 4.49 2.04 -3.89
C PRO A 54 4.99 1.38 -2.60
N LEU A 55 4.14 1.33 -1.58
CA LEU A 55 4.32 0.36 -0.50
C LEU A 55 4.11 -1.03 -1.10
N ILE A 56 5.15 -1.87 -1.03
CA ILE A 56 5.11 -3.26 -1.48
C ILE A 56 5.25 -4.14 -0.25
N ASP A 57 4.16 -4.80 0.13
CA ASP A 57 4.18 -5.78 1.20
C ASP A 57 4.58 -7.16 0.65
N GLY A 58 5.44 -7.85 1.41
CA GLY A 58 6.07 -9.09 0.99
C GLY A 58 5.27 -10.36 1.26
N HIS A 59 4.19 -10.30 2.07
CA HIS A 59 3.48 -11.49 2.51
C HIS A 59 2.12 -11.20 3.14
N ASN A 60 1.03 -11.67 2.52
CA ASN A 60 -0.33 -11.52 3.05
C ASN A 60 -1.19 -12.76 2.77
N ASP A 61 -1.69 -13.41 3.84
CA ASP A 61 -2.47 -14.65 3.83
C ASP A 61 -3.96 -14.48 3.49
N TRP A 62 -4.32 -13.41 2.78
CA TRP A 62 -5.71 -13.14 2.45
C TRP A 62 -6.38 -14.29 1.67
N ALA A 63 -5.63 -14.97 0.80
CA ALA A 63 -6.10 -16.16 0.07
C ALA A 63 -6.51 -17.29 1.02
N PHE A 64 -5.66 -17.62 2.00
CA PHE A 64 -5.94 -18.64 3.00
C PHE A 64 -7.15 -18.27 3.86
N LEU A 65 -7.25 -17.01 4.29
CA LEU A 65 -8.41 -16.55 5.06
C LEU A 65 -9.71 -16.69 4.27
N ILE A 66 -9.71 -16.34 2.98
CA ILE A 66 -10.90 -16.48 2.13
C ILE A 66 -11.26 -17.96 1.93
N ARG A 67 -10.26 -18.85 1.81
CA ARG A 67 -10.47 -20.30 1.77
C ARG A 67 -11.15 -20.80 3.04
N GLU A 68 -10.61 -20.47 4.20
CA GLU A 68 -11.12 -20.97 5.49
C GLU A 68 -12.52 -20.46 5.79
N ASN A 69 -12.77 -19.17 5.54
CA ASN A 69 -14.04 -18.53 5.91
C ASN A 69 -15.14 -18.77 4.88
N PHE A 70 -14.78 -18.93 3.59
CA PHE A 70 -15.76 -18.92 2.51
C PHE A 70 -15.58 -20.06 1.49
N GLN A 71 -14.69 -21.02 1.75
CA GLN A 71 -14.46 -22.18 0.89
C GLN A 71 -14.18 -21.79 -0.57
N ASN A 72 -13.41 -20.71 -0.78
CA ASN A 72 -13.06 -20.14 -2.09
C ASN A 72 -14.25 -19.58 -2.90
N LYS A 73 -15.46 -19.52 -2.34
CA LYS A 73 -16.69 -19.04 -2.99
C LYS A 73 -16.76 -17.52 -2.89
N ILE A 74 -16.24 -16.83 -3.90
CA ILE A 74 -16.13 -15.35 -3.89
C ILE A 74 -17.24 -14.63 -4.66
N ASN A 75 -18.15 -15.34 -5.34
CA ASN A 75 -19.11 -14.73 -6.26
C ASN A 75 -20.01 -13.71 -5.57
N ASP A 76 -20.54 -14.07 -4.41
CA ASP A 76 -21.47 -13.23 -3.62
C ASP A 76 -20.78 -12.45 -2.49
N LEU A 77 -19.43 -12.51 -2.42
CA LEU A 77 -18.67 -11.77 -1.43
C LEU A 77 -18.29 -10.38 -1.94
N ASP A 78 -18.54 -9.37 -1.11
CA ASP A 78 -17.96 -8.04 -1.26
C ASP A 78 -16.60 -7.98 -0.55
N LEU A 79 -15.52 -7.92 -1.34
CA LEU A 79 -14.16 -7.84 -0.81
C LEU A 79 -13.73 -6.40 -0.47
N TYR A 80 -14.60 -5.40 -0.67
CA TYR A 80 -14.37 -4.05 -0.15
C TYR A 80 -14.45 -3.99 1.37
N ASN A 81 -15.28 -4.82 2.00
CA ASN A 81 -15.46 -4.80 3.45
C ASN A 81 -15.68 -6.21 4.02
N VAL A 82 -14.62 -7.00 4.01
CA VAL A 82 -14.66 -8.42 4.43
C VAL A 82 -14.98 -8.57 5.92
N THR A 83 -14.63 -7.58 6.74
CA THR A 83 -14.87 -7.61 8.20
C THR A 83 -16.34 -7.56 8.60
N GLN A 84 -17.24 -7.14 7.71
CA GLN A 84 -18.68 -7.21 7.99
C GLN A 84 -19.20 -8.64 8.04
N TYR A 85 -18.49 -9.59 7.43
CA TYR A 85 -18.84 -11.00 7.41
C TYR A 85 -18.22 -11.76 8.59
N GLN A 86 -18.12 -11.15 9.78
CA GLN A 86 -17.47 -11.74 10.95
C GLN A 86 -18.13 -13.09 11.33
N ILE A 87 -17.63 -14.18 10.74
CA ILE A 87 -18.10 -15.54 11.00
C ILE A 87 -17.62 -15.89 12.40
N HIS A 88 -18.56 -16.11 13.32
CA HIS A 88 -18.25 -16.49 14.69
C HIS A 88 -17.37 -17.75 14.65
N ASN A 89 -16.22 -17.71 15.35
CA ASN A 89 -15.13 -18.72 15.40
C ASN A 89 -13.96 -18.57 14.42
N TYR A 90 -13.91 -17.53 13.57
CA TYR A 90 -12.79 -17.32 12.64
C TYR A 90 -12.01 -16.03 12.92
N THR A 91 -10.72 -16.06 12.55
CA THR A 91 -9.82 -14.90 12.63
C THR A 91 -10.34 -13.77 11.75
N PRO A 92 -10.58 -12.56 12.30
CA PRO A 92 -10.98 -11.41 11.50
C PRO A 92 -9.95 -11.10 10.42
N SER A 93 -10.40 -10.75 9.22
CA SER A 93 -9.48 -10.33 8.17
C SER A 93 -8.81 -9.01 8.53
N HIS A 94 -7.48 -8.95 8.39
CA HIS A 94 -6.73 -7.69 8.39
C HIS A 94 -6.77 -6.99 7.03
N THR A 95 -7.23 -7.69 5.99
CA THR A 95 -7.20 -7.25 4.60
C THR A 95 -8.60 -7.15 4.01
N ASP A 96 -8.89 -6.01 3.40
CA ASP A 96 -9.97 -5.79 2.44
C ASP A 96 -9.57 -4.64 1.51
N ILE A 97 -10.29 -4.46 0.39
CA ILE A 97 -9.92 -3.44 -0.60
C ILE A 97 -9.93 -2.03 0.02
N THR A 98 -10.89 -1.73 0.90
CA THR A 98 -10.99 -0.41 1.54
C THR A 98 -9.73 -0.09 2.34
N ARG A 99 -9.27 -1.02 3.19
CA ARG A 99 -8.06 -0.83 4.00
C ARG A 99 -6.79 -0.82 3.16
N LEU A 100 -6.69 -1.64 2.11
CA LEU A 100 -5.56 -1.60 1.18
C LEU A 100 -5.43 -0.22 0.51
N ARG A 101 -6.56 0.38 0.11
CA ARG A 101 -6.59 1.73 -0.47
C ARG A 101 -6.23 2.80 0.57
N GLN A 102 -6.81 2.72 1.76
CA GLN A 102 -6.52 3.66 2.86
C GLN A 102 -5.06 3.60 3.32
N GLY A 103 -4.45 2.41 3.30
CA GLY A 103 -3.04 2.20 3.59
C GLY A 103 -2.09 2.52 2.43
N GLN A 104 -2.61 2.96 1.27
CA GLN A 104 -1.84 3.24 0.05
C GLN A 104 -0.92 2.09 -0.38
N VAL A 105 -1.39 0.86 -0.23
CA VAL A 105 -0.67 -0.32 -0.73
C VAL A 105 -0.59 -0.24 -2.26
N GLY A 106 0.64 -0.21 -2.79
CA GLY A 106 0.91 -0.15 -4.23
C GLY A 106 1.21 -1.51 -4.84
N GLY A 107 1.69 -2.45 -4.02
CA GLY A 107 1.89 -3.83 -4.42
C GLY A 107 1.78 -4.78 -3.23
N GLN A 108 1.40 -6.02 -3.51
CA GLN A 108 1.20 -7.04 -2.50
C GLN A 108 1.61 -8.39 -3.08
N PHE A 109 2.49 -9.09 -2.38
CA PHE A 109 2.62 -10.53 -2.55
C PHE A 109 1.53 -11.24 -1.76
N TRP A 110 0.65 -11.92 -2.48
CA TRP A 110 -0.35 -12.79 -1.91
C TRP A 110 0.28 -14.14 -1.61
N SER A 111 0.22 -14.55 -0.34
CA SER A 111 0.69 -15.87 0.06
C SER A 111 -0.23 -16.93 -0.53
N ILE A 112 0.35 -17.80 -1.36
CA ILE A 112 -0.27 -19.02 -1.80
C ILE A 112 0.21 -20.07 -0.81
N TYR A 113 -0.61 -20.34 0.21
CA TYR A 113 -0.29 -21.17 1.37
C TYR A 113 -1.26 -22.34 1.52
N THR A 114 -0.75 -23.44 2.07
CA THR A 114 -1.54 -24.57 2.60
C THR A 114 -0.82 -25.20 3.79
N ASP A 115 -1.58 -25.78 4.72
CA ASP A 115 -1.02 -26.40 5.92
C ASP A 115 -0.07 -27.57 5.61
N CYS A 116 0.95 -27.73 6.45
CA CYS A 116 1.93 -28.80 6.35
C CYS A 116 1.31 -30.21 6.34
N GLN A 117 0.08 -30.37 6.85
CA GLN A 117 -0.63 -31.65 6.87
C GLN A 117 -1.01 -32.17 5.48
N HIS A 118 -0.98 -31.31 4.46
CA HIS A 118 -1.22 -31.65 3.06
C HIS A 118 0.03 -32.25 2.37
N GLN A 119 1.23 -32.14 2.97
CA GLN A 119 2.46 -32.68 2.38
C GLN A 119 2.37 -34.20 2.19
N GLY A 120 2.70 -34.67 0.98
CA GLY A 120 2.59 -36.08 0.61
C GLY A 120 1.14 -36.58 0.42
N LYS A 121 0.17 -35.67 0.39
CA LYS A 121 -1.25 -35.96 0.15
C LYS A 121 -1.75 -35.16 -1.05
N ASP A 122 -2.23 -33.95 -0.79
CA ASP A 122 -2.98 -33.08 -1.71
C ASP A 122 -2.44 -31.64 -1.72
N ALA A 123 -1.16 -31.46 -1.33
CA ALA A 123 -0.48 -30.17 -1.33
C ALA A 123 -0.59 -29.48 -2.69
N LEU A 124 -0.15 -30.14 -3.78
CA LEU A 124 -0.18 -29.54 -5.11
C LEU A 124 -1.58 -29.03 -5.49
N LEU A 125 -2.63 -29.83 -5.29
CA LEU A 125 -4.00 -29.44 -5.57
C LEU A 125 -4.39 -28.19 -4.75
N SER A 126 -4.09 -28.19 -3.45
CA SER A 126 -4.40 -27.06 -2.57
C SER A 126 -3.69 -25.77 -3.01
N PHE A 127 -2.42 -25.81 -3.42
CA PHE A 127 -1.72 -24.63 -3.95
C PHE A 127 -2.32 -24.15 -5.28
N LEU A 128 -2.70 -25.06 -6.18
CA LEU A 128 -3.33 -24.70 -7.45
C LEU A 128 -4.67 -24.00 -7.24
N GLU A 129 -5.50 -24.47 -6.30
CA GLU A 129 -6.76 -23.84 -5.94
C GLU A 129 -6.58 -22.43 -5.35
N GLN A 130 -5.52 -22.21 -4.57
CA GLN A 130 -5.19 -20.89 -4.02
C GLN A 130 -4.72 -19.90 -5.10
N ILE A 131 -3.95 -20.37 -6.10
CA ILE A 131 -3.59 -19.57 -7.28
C ILE A 131 -4.85 -19.22 -8.09
N ASP A 132 -5.73 -20.19 -8.33
CA ASP A 132 -7.01 -19.96 -9.01
C ASP A 132 -7.87 -18.94 -8.27
N LEU A 133 -8.01 -19.07 -6.94
CA LEU A 133 -8.74 -18.12 -6.11
C LEU A 133 -8.23 -16.70 -6.31
N MET A 134 -6.92 -16.48 -6.20
CA MET A 134 -6.36 -15.14 -6.34
C MET A 134 -6.51 -14.59 -7.76
N ASN A 135 -6.35 -15.43 -8.80
CA ASN A 135 -6.64 -15.01 -10.17
C ASN A 135 -8.10 -14.59 -10.36
N ARG A 136 -9.06 -15.32 -9.78
CA ARG A 136 -10.48 -14.94 -9.82
C ARG A 136 -10.77 -13.65 -9.08
N ILE A 137 -10.14 -13.42 -7.93
CA ILE A 137 -10.24 -12.15 -7.19
C ILE A 137 -9.70 -10.99 -8.04
N ILE A 138 -8.50 -11.15 -8.61
CA ILE A 138 -7.89 -10.12 -9.48
C ILE A 138 -8.78 -9.84 -10.69
N ALA A 139 -9.37 -10.86 -11.30
CA ALA A 139 -10.29 -10.69 -12.42
C ALA A 139 -11.59 -9.97 -12.02
N LYS A 140 -12.20 -10.36 -10.89
CA LYS A 140 -13.44 -9.76 -10.37
C LYS A 140 -13.26 -8.28 -10.02
N TYR A 141 -12.09 -7.89 -9.50
CA TYR A 141 -11.76 -6.53 -9.09
C TYR A 141 -10.59 -5.96 -9.93
N SER A 142 -10.68 -6.07 -11.25
CA SER A 142 -9.61 -5.70 -12.19
C SER A 142 -9.35 -4.19 -12.30
N ASP A 143 -10.29 -3.37 -11.82
CA ASP A 143 -10.16 -1.94 -11.58
C ASP A 143 -9.32 -1.63 -10.32
N VAL A 144 -9.17 -2.60 -9.42
CA VAL A 144 -8.39 -2.49 -8.19
C VAL A 144 -7.04 -3.18 -8.31
N PHE A 145 -7.01 -4.41 -8.80
CA PHE A 145 -5.83 -5.26 -8.82
C PHE A 145 -5.37 -5.54 -10.24
N GLN A 146 -4.08 -5.79 -10.40
CA GLN A 146 -3.54 -6.41 -11.60
C GLN A 146 -2.42 -7.38 -11.24
N LEU A 147 -2.45 -8.58 -11.83
CA LEU A 147 -1.36 -9.53 -11.72
C LEU A 147 -0.10 -8.94 -12.36
N ALA A 148 0.98 -8.88 -11.58
CA ALA A 148 2.30 -8.44 -12.01
C ALA A 148 3.32 -9.57 -11.82
N LYS A 149 4.13 -9.78 -12.85
CA LYS A 149 5.14 -10.84 -12.97
C LYS A 149 6.55 -10.27 -13.07
N THR A 150 6.70 -8.96 -13.18
CA THR A 150 8.00 -8.29 -13.25
C THR A 150 7.96 -7.00 -12.43
N ALA A 151 9.13 -6.50 -12.02
CA ALA A 151 9.22 -5.21 -11.34
C ALA A 151 8.69 -4.04 -12.21
N GLU A 152 8.79 -4.19 -13.53
CA GLU A 152 8.26 -3.21 -14.47
C GLU A 152 6.72 -3.22 -14.49
N GLU A 153 6.10 -4.40 -14.54
CA GLU A 153 4.65 -4.52 -14.43
C GLU A 153 4.11 -4.00 -13.09
N VAL A 154 4.88 -4.15 -12.00
CA VAL A 154 4.55 -3.55 -10.70
C VAL A 154 4.50 -2.02 -10.80
N ARG A 155 5.54 -1.39 -11.37
CA ARG A 155 5.58 0.07 -11.59
C ARG A 155 4.42 0.54 -12.47
N GLN A 156 4.16 -0.16 -13.58
CA GLN A 156 3.06 0.17 -14.49
C GLN A 156 1.70 0.08 -13.80
N THR A 157 1.48 -0.96 -13.00
CA THR A 157 0.23 -1.15 -12.26
C THR A 157 0.01 -0.05 -11.23
N PHE A 158 1.06 0.29 -10.46
CA PHE A 158 1.01 1.40 -9.50
C PHE A 158 0.72 2.74 -10.18
N ASN A 159 1.37 3.04 -11.30
CA ASN A 159 1.13 4.25 -12.08
C ASN A 159 -0.31 4.32 -12.62
N ALA A 160 -0.90 3.17 -12.95
CA ALA A 160 -2.31 3.04 -13.31
C ALA A 160 -3.27 3.09 -12.09
N LYS A 161 -2.76 3.46 -10.91
CA LYS A 161 -3.51 3.56 -9.64
C LYS A 161 -4.21 2.25 -9.24
N ARG A 162 -3.60 1.12 -9.59
CA ARG A 162 -4.00 -0.23 -9.17
C ARG A 162 -2.95 -0.82 -8.25
N ILE A 163 -3.34 -1.88 -7.54
CA ILE A 163 -2.48 -2.63 -6.63
C ILE A 163 -1.87 -3.78 -7.42
N ALA A 164 -0.54 -3.75 -7.54
CA ALA A 164 0.21 -4.84 -8.16
C ALA A 164 0.09 -6.11 -7.32
N SER A 165 -0.52 -7.14 -7.86
CA SER A 165 -0.71 -8.42 -7.20
C SER A 165 0.35 -9.39 -7.69
N LEU A 166 1.15 -9.93 -6.79
CA LEU A 166 2.17 -10.94 -7.10
C LEU A 166 1.86 -12.20 -6.31
N PHE A 167 2.28 -13.36 -6.82
CA PHE A 167 2.11 -14.63 -6.14
C PHE A 167 3.43 -15.11 -5.54
N GLY A 168 3.34 -15.59 -4.31
CA GLY A 168 4.44 -16.23 -3.64
C GLY A 168 4.01 -17.53 -3.00
N ILE A 169 4.71 -18.62 -3.31
CA ILE A 169 4.44 -19.93 -2.71
C ILE A 169 5.02 -19.94 -1.31
N GLU A 170 4.21 -20.28 -0.31
CA GLU A 170 4.65 -20.47 1.06
C GLU A 170 4.79 -21.95 1.40
N GLY A 171 6.02 -22.46 1.27
CA GLY A 171 6.39 -23.81 1.63
C GLY A 171 6.73 -24.69 0.44
N GLY A 172 7.92 -25.31 0.47
CA GLY A 172 8.44 -26.16 -0.60
C GLY A 172 7.67 -27.48 -0.77
N GLN A 173 6.76 -27.84 0.13
CA GLN A 173 5.84 -28.95 -0.07
C GLN A 173 4.96 -28.75 -1.32
N ALA A 174 4.78 -27.51 -1.77
CA ALA A 174 4.04 -27.17 -3.00
C ALA A 174 4.57 -27.88 -4.23
N ILE A 175 5.90 -28.04 -4.34
CA ILE A 175 6.51 -28.59 -5.54
C ILE A 175 6.64 -30.11 -5.52
N GLU A 176 6.28 -30.77 -4.41
CA GLU A 176 6.36 -32.22 -4.23
C GLU A 176 7.71 -32.81 -4.69
N SER A 177 8.80 -32.10 -4.38
CA SER A 177 10.17 -32.45 -4.80
C SER A 177 10.38 -32.55 -6.32
N SER A 178 9.60 -31.80 -7.12
CA SER A 178 9.63 -31.80 -8.58
C SER A 178 9.94 -30.43 -9.16
N PHE A 179 11.07 -30.32 -9.86
CA PHE A 179 11.42 -29.11 -10.61
C PHE A 179 10.46 -28.80 -11.77
N SER A 180 9.74 -29.81 -12.27
CA SER A 180 8.70 -29.58 -13.28
C SER A 180 7.54 -28.78 -12.68
N ILE A 181 7.10 -29.11 -11.47
CA ILE A 181 6.08 -28.36 -10.75
C ILE A 181 6.58 -26.95 -10.43
N LEU A 182 7.83 -26.79 -9.99
CA LEU A 182 8.44 -25.48 -9.77
C LEU A 182 8.35 -24.57 -11.02
N ARG A 183 8.71 -25.10 -12.20
CA ARG A 183 8.62 -24.34 -13.47
C ARG A 183 7.19 -24.02 -13.86
N LEU A 184 6.23 -24.92 -13.60
CA LEU A 184 4.81 -24.68 -13.86
C LEU A 184 4.28 -23.54 -12.98
N PHE A 185 4.60 -23.52 -11.68
CA PHE A 185 4.23 -22.39 -10.82
C PHE A 185 4.81 -21.06 -11.31
N TYR A 186 6.06 -21.06 -11.76
CA TYR A 186 6.66 -19.86 -12.35
C TYR A 186 5.87 -19.37 -13.59
N GLN A 187 5.45 -20.29 -14.47
CA GLN A 187 4.62 -19.96 -15.64
C GLN A 187 3.23 -19.41 -15.23
N MET A 188 2.65 -19.96 -14.15
CA MET A 188 1.38 -19.49 -13.57
C MET A 188 1.49 -18.12 -12.90
N GLY A 189 2.69 -17.58 -12.71
CA GLY A 189 2.91 -16.22 -12.20
C GLY A 189 3.56 -16.13 -10.83
N VAL A 190 3.95 -17.25 -10.23
CA VAL A 190 4.69 -17.26 -8.96
C VAL A 190 6.05 -16.60 -9.10
N ARG A 191 6.42 -15.70 -8.17
CA ARG A 191 7.67 -14.91 -8.22
C ARG A 191 8.56 -15.03 -6.99
N TYR A 192 8.09 -15.65 -5.92
CA TYR A 192 8.96 -16.21 -4.89
C TYR A 192 8.46 -17.60 -4.46
N MET A 193 9.34 -18.37 -3.83
CA MET A 193 8.98 -19.56 -3.08
C MET A 193 9.72 -19.56 -1.75
N THR A 194 8.98 -19.63 -0.64
CA THR A 194 9.55 -19.92 0.68
C THR A 194 9.95 -21.39 0.70
N LEU A 195 11.22 -21.70 1.00
CA LEU A 195 11.77 -23.06 0.89
C LEU A 195 11.04 -24.07 1.79
N THR A 196 10.72 -23.67 3.02
CA THR A 196 9.96 -24.47 3.98
C THR A 196 8.94 -23.59 4.69
N HIS A 197 7.85 -24.19 5.14
CA HIS A 197 7.02 -23.60 6.19
C HIS A 197 7.48 -24.19 7.54
N ASN A 198 6.55 -24.47 8.46
CA ASN A 198 6.82 -25.12 9.76
C ASN A 198 6.98 -26.66 9.66
N CYS A 199 7.43 -27.16 8.52
CA CYS A 199 7.69 -28.58 8.25
C CYS A 199 8.86 -28.72 7.27
N ASN A 200 9.59 -29.83 7.40
CA ASN A 200 10.72 -30.13 6.52
C ASN A 200 10.24 -30.67 5.16
N THR A 201 10.97 -30.30 4.11
CA THR A 201 10.93 -30.97 2.81
C THR A 201 11.92 -32.14 2.75
N PRO A 202 11.81 -33.08 1.79
CA PRO A 202 12.80 -34.15 1.58
C PRO A 202 14.17 -33.67 1.05
N TRP A 203 14.33 -32.37 0.82
CA TRP A 203 15.51 -31.69 0.29
C TRP A 203 15.81 -30.46 1.13
#